data_AF-W1WZ50-F1
#
_entry.id   AF-W1WZ50-F1
#
_cell.length_a   1.000
_cell.length_b   1.000
_cell.length_c   1.000
_cell.angle_alpha   90.00
_cell.angle_beta   90.00
_cell.angle_gamma   90.00
#
_symmetry.space_group_name_H-M   'P 1'
#
loop_
_entity.id
_entity.type
_entity.pdbx_description
1 polymer ?
#
loop_
_entity_poly.entity_id
_entity_poly.type
_entity_poly.pdbx_seq_one_letter_code
_entity_poly.pdbx_strand_id
1 'polypeptide(L)' 'TLIRQSGLFGYSLYILLFIIATLFLLPGSILVIAGGIVFGPLLGTLLSLIAATLASSCSFLLARWLGRDLLL' A
#
# COMPACT_ATOMS: atom_id res chain seq x y z
N THR A 1 22.66 9.41 10.06
CA THR A 1 23.30 9.62 8.74
C THR A 1 23.05 8.49 7.74
N LEU A 2 22.81 7.24 8.17
CA LEU A 2 22.39 6.13 7.27
C LEU A 2 20.97 6.25 6.67
N ILE A 3 20.04 6.89 7.37
CA ILE A 3 18.61 6.97 6.98
C ILE A 3 18.33 7.97 5.85
N ARG A 4 19.21 8.98 5.64
CA ARG A 4 19.08 9.91 4.50
C ARG A 4 19.50 9.27 3.15
N GLN A 5 20.17 8.13 3.16
CA GLN A 5 20.70 7.47 1.95
C GLN A 5 19.84 6.30 1.43
N SER A 6 18.86 5.79 2.19
CA SER A 6 18.03 4.65 1.77
C SER A 6 16.70 5.05 1.11
N GLY A 7 16.56 6.31 0.68
CA GLY A 7 15.31 6.96 0.26
C GLY A 7 14.38 6.13 -0.63
N LEU A 8 14.85 5.65 -1.79
CA LEU A 8 14.04 4.95 -2.79
C LEU A 8 13.52 3.57 -2.33
N PHE A 9 14.26 2.88 -1.46
CA PHE A 9 13.89 1.53 -1.02
C PHE A 9 12.74 1.55 -0.01
N GLY A 10 12.66 2.61 0.80
CA GLY A 10 11.57 2.81 1.76
C GLY A 10 10.21 3.01 1.09
N TYR A 11 10.18 3.72 -0.05
CA TYR A 11 8.94 3.94 -0.81
C TYR A 11 8.39 2.64 -1.40
N SER A 12 9.26 1.82 -2.02
CA SER A 12 8.85 0.53 -2.57
C SER A 12 8.35 -0.43 -1.50
N LEU A 13 9.03 -0.51 -0.36
CA LEU A 13 8.59 -1.34 0.78
C LEU A 13 7.25 -0.88 1.35
N TYR A 14 7.05 0.43 1.49
CA TYR A 14 5.79 0.99 1.97
C TYR A 14 4.62 0.62 1.05
N ILE A 15 4.79 0.78 -0.26
CA ILE A 15 3.76 0.43 -1.26
C ILE A 15 3.45 -1.07 -1.20
N LEU A 16 4.48 -1.93 -1.13
CA LEU A 16 4.31 -3.37 -1.05
C LEU A 16 3.53 -3.78 0.21
N LEU A 17 3.91 -3.23 1.37
CA LEU A 17 3.21 -3.45 2.63
C LEU A 17 1.76 -2.95 2.56
N PHE A 18 1.51 -1.83 1.90
CA PHE A 18 0.15 -1.32 1.71
C PHE A 18 -0.72 -2.25 0.89
N ILE A 19 -0.17 -2.77 -0.22
CA ILE A 19 -0.86 -3.75 -1.06
C ILE A 19 -1.19 -4.98 -0.24
N ILE A 20 -0.21 -5.58 0.43
CA ILE A 20 -0.41 -6.77 1.25
C ILE A 20 -1.46 -6.49 2.34
N ALA A 21 -1.33 -5.41 3.09
CA ALA A 21 -2.27 -5.06 4.15
C ALA A 21 -3.70 -4.92 3.62
N THR A 22 -3.88 -4.27 2.46
CA THR A 22 -5.18 -4.12 1.81
C THR A 22 -5.76 -5.46 1.36
N LEU A 23 -4.93 -6.35 0.81
CA LEU A 23 -5.34 -7.71 0.42
C LEU A 23 -5.79 -8.55 1.62
N PHE A 24 -5.21 -8.32 2.79
CA PHE A 24 -5.63 -8.93 4.06
C PHE A 24 -6.79 -8.19 4.74
N LEU A 25 -7.40 -7.20 4.07
CA LEU A 25 -8.47 -6.36 4.60
C LEU A 25 -8.10 -5.63 5.91
N LEU A 26 -6.81 -5.33 6.11
CA LEU A 26 -6.35 -4.54 7.23
C LEU A 26 -6.77 -3.06 7.06
N PRO A 27 -7.00 -2.33 8.16
CA PRO A 27 -7.37 -0.93 8.09
C PRO A 27 -6.22 -0.09 7.52
N GLY A 28 -6.40 0.43 6.29
CA GLY A 28 -5.40 1.23 5.58
C GLY A 28 -5.03 2.54 6.29
N SER A 29 -5.88 3.05 7.18
CA SER A 29 -5.62 4.25 7.98
C SER A 29 -4.35 4.15 8.83
N ILE A 30 -4.04 2.96 9.37
CA ILE A 30 -2.82 2.73 10.15
C ILE A 30 -1.58 2.98 9.28
N LEU A 31 -1.61 2.49 8.05
CA LEU A 31 -0.50 2.66 7.12
C LEU A 31 -0.37 4.10 6.65
N VAL A 32 -1.49 4.78 6.36
CA VAL A 32 -1.49 6.22 5.99
C VAL A 32 -0.83 7.06 7.08
N ILE A 33 -1.19 6.82 8.35
CA ILE A 33 -0.60 7.51 9.51
C ILE A 33 0.89 7.18 9.61
N ALA A 34 1.26 5.90 9.51
CA ALA A 34 2.66 5.48 9.53
C ALA A 34 3.48 6.13 8.40
N GLY A 35 2.94 6.18 7.19
CA GLY A 35 3.55 6.83 6.03
C GLY A 35 3.73 8.34 6.25
N GLY A 36 2.75 9.01 6.86
CA GLY A 36 2.85 10.42 7.24
C GLY A 36 3.92 10.70 8.30
N ILE A 37 4.11 9.80 9.26
CA ILE A 37 5.16 9.90 10.29
C ILE A 37 6.55 9.64 9.69
N VAL A 38 6.68 8.62 8.83
CA VAL A 38 7.97 8.16 8.29
C VAL A 38 8.47 9.05 7.14
N PHE A 39 7.61 9.43 6.21
CA PHE A 39 7.98 10.17 4.99
C PHE A 39 7.58 11.65 5.04
N GLY A 40 6.91 12.09 6.12
CA GLY A 40 6.34 13.41 6.26
C GLY A 40 4.93 13.51 5.67
N PRO A 41 4.16 14.54 6.07
CA PRO A 41 2.73 14.63 5.75
C PRO A 41 2.44 14.73 4.25
N LEU A 42 3.24 15.47 3.48
CA LEU A 42 3.03 15.63 2.04
C LEU A 42 3.40 14.37 1.24
N LEU A 43 4.64 13.90 1.37
CA LEU A 43 5.10 12.72 0.61
C LEU A 43 4.42 11.43 1.09
N GLY A 44 4.21 11.27 2.40
CA GLY A 44 3.49 10.14 2.96
C GLY A 44 2.05 10.05 2.44
N THR A 45 1.36 11.19 2.31
CA THR A 45 0.00 11.22 1.74
C THR A 45 0.00 10.84 0.26
N LEU A 46 0.91 11.43 -0.55
CA LEU A 46 1.02 11.11 -1.97
C LEU A 46 1.34 9.63 -2.21
N LEU A 47 2.29 9.08 -1.45
CA LEU A 47 2.63 7.66 -1.52
C LEU A 47 1.48 6.77 -1.10
N SER A 48 0.76 7.15 -0.04
CA SER A 48 -0.41 6.41 0.42
C SER A 48 -1.54 6.39 -0.61
N LEU A 49 -1.76 7.51 -1.31
CA LEU A 49 -2.75 7.59 -2.40
C LEU A 49 -2.40 6.65 -3.55
N ILE A 50 -1.14 6.67 -3.99
CA ILE A 50 -0.64 5.80 -5.05
C ILE A 50 -0.76 4.33 -4.61
N ALA A 51 -0.28 4.02 -3.41
CA ALA A 51 -0.30 2.67 -2.86
C ALA A 51 -1.74 2.13 -2.71
N ALA A 52 -2.66 2.95 -2.16
CA ALA A 52 -4.06 2.57 -1.98
C ALA A 52 -4.77 2.33 -3.32
N THR A 53 -4.49 3.13 -4.33
CA THR A 53 -5.07 2.97 -5.67
C THR A 53 -4.61 1.67 -6.32
N LEU A 54 -3.30 1.38 -6.26
CA LEU A 54 -2.73 0.14 -6.76
C LEU A 54 -3.27 -1.08 -6.00
N ALA A 55 -3.28 -1.01 -4.67
CA ALA A 55 -3.77 -2.06 -3.80
C ALA A 55 -5.25 -2.38 -4.05
N SER A 56 -6.10 -1.36 -4.18
CA SER A 56 -7.52 -1.53 -4.50
C SER A 56 -7.73 -2.16 -5.87
N SER A 57 -6.93 -1.75 -6.87
CA SER A 57 -6.99 -2.32 -8.22
C SER A 57 -6.59 -3.79 -8.22
N CYS A 58 -5.50 -4.15 -7.51
CA CYS A 58 -5.08 -5.54 -7.33
C CYS A 58 -6.12 -6.37 -6.57
N SER A 59 -6.68 -5.83 -5.48
CA SER A 59 -7.72 -6.51 -4.70
C SER A 59 -8.97 -6.78 -5.54
N PHE A 60 -9.37 -5.83 -6.39
CA PHE A 60 -10.50 -6.00 -7.30
C PHE A 60 -10.22 -7.09 -8.34
N LEU A 61 -9.03 -7.10 -8.94
CA LEU A 61 -8.64 -8.13 -9.92
C LEU A 61 -8.58 -9.52 -9.27
N LEU A 62 -8.04 -9.63 -8.06
CA LEU A 62 -8.01 -10.89 -7.31
C LEU A 62 -9.42 -11.35 -6.96
N ALA A 63 -10.27 -10.48 -6.43
CA ALA A 63 -11.67 -10.81 -6.14
C ALA A 63 -12.43 -11.25 -7.41
N ARG A 64 -12.19 -10.59 -8.55
CA ARG A 64 -12.77 -10.98 -9.83
C ARG A 64 -12.28 -12.35 -10.31
N TRP A 65 -11.01 -12.69 -10.09
CA TRP A 65 -10.46 -13.98 -10.48
C TRP A 65 -11.00 -15.10 -9.60
N LEU A 66 -10.91 -14.96 -8.27
CA LEU A 66 -11.48 -15.92 -7.31
C LEU A 66 -12.98 -16.11 -7.49
N GLY A 67 -13.73 -15.03 -7.72
CA GLY A 67 -15.18 -15.10 -7.95
C GLY A 67 -15.56 -15.82 -9.26
N ARG A 68 -14.63 -15.93 -10.21
CA ARG A 68 -14.84 -16.65 -11.47
C ARG A 68 -14.61 -18.15 -11.33
N ASP A 69 -13.62 -18.55 -10.51
CA ASP A 69 -13.39 -19.95 -10.16
C ASP A 69 -14.45 -20.50 -9.18
N LEU A 70 -14.99 -19.67 -8.29
CA LEU A 70 -16.03 -20.08 -7.33
C LEU A 70 -17.43 -20.31 -7.95
N LEU A 71 -17.65 -19.86 -9.19
CA LEU A 71 -18.93 -19.98 -9.89
C LEU A 71 -18.95 -21.08 -10.99
N LEU A 72 -17.87 -21.85 -11.14
CA LEU A 72 -17.79 -23.05 -11.98
C LEU A 72 -17.72 -24.31 -11.11
#